data_AF-R6CEZ5-F1
#
_entry.id   AF-R6CEZ5-F1
#
_cell.length_a   1.000
_cell.length_b   1.000
_cell.length_c   1.000
_cell.angle_alpha   90.00
_cell.angle_beta   90.00
_cell.angle_gamma   90.00
#
_symmetry.space_group_name_H-M   'P 1'
#
loop_
_entity.id
_entity.type
_entity.pdbx_description
1 polymer ?
#
loop_
_entity_poly.entity_id
_entity_poly.type
_entity_poly.pdbx_seq_one_letter_code
_entity_poly.pdbx_strand_id
1 'polypeptide(L)' 'MEALDAAFFGKIYDPKDEDAGDCEVTAGVFPKETPIAMAYVPFQKWEKPYDVMTALARATIFPSLDKPFIGEEAVRRAAK' A
#
# COMPACT_ATOMS: atom_id res chain seq x y z
N MET A 1 -14.51 -23.70 -15.18
CA MET A 1 -14.08 -22.69 -14.18
C MET A 1 -12.55 -22.62 -14.17
N GLU A 2 -11.92 -22.52 -15.36
CA GLU A 2 -10.45 -22.57 -15.55
C GLU A 2 -9.92 -21.40 -16.41
N ALA A 3 -10.82 -20.60 -17.01
CA ALA A 3 -10.44 -19.53 -17.94
C ALA A 3 -10.36 -18.13 -17.30
N LEU A 4 -10.77 -18.00 -16.02
CA LEU A 4 -10.77 -16.71 -15.30
C LEU A 4 -9.46 -16.43 -14.55
N ASP A 5 -8.66 -17.44 -14.22
CA ASP A 5 -7.40 -17.26 -13.49
C ASP A 5 -6.27 -16.73 -14.39
N ALA A 6 -6.14 -17.26 -15.60
CA ALA A 6 -5.02 -16.92 -16.48
C ALA A 6 -5.13 -15.53 -17.12
N ALA A 7 -6.35 -15.08 -17.43
CA ALA A 7 -6.57 -13.83 -18.17
C ALA A 7 -6.61 -12.58 -17.28
N PHE A 8 -7.00 -12.72 -16.01
CA PHE A 8 -7.13 -11.58 -15.09
C PHE A 8 -5.85 -11.35 -14.28
N PHE A 9 -5.24 -12.39 -13.73
CA PHE A 9 -4.00 -12.27 -12.95
C PHE A 9 -2.72 -12.40 -13.79
N GLY A 10 -2.77 -13.07 -14.95
CA GLY A 10 -1.60 -13.26 -15.82
C GLY A 10 -1.05 -11.96 -16.42
N LYS A 11 -1.86 -10.91 -16.53
CA LYS A 11 -1.41 -9.57 -16.98
C LYS A 11 -0.78 -8.72 -15.88
N ILE A 12 -0.83 -9.18 -14.62
CA ILE A 12 -0.25 -8.45 -13.49
C ILE A 12 1.20 -8.87 -13.27
N TYR A 13 1.59 -10.06 -13.73
CA TYR A 13 2.94 -10.59 -13.58
C TYR A 13 3.43 -11.13 -14.92
N ASP A 14 3.97 -10.23 -15.75
CA ASP A 14 4.80 -10.64 -16.88
C ASP A 14 6.24 -10.78 -16.37
N PRO A 15 6.83 -11.98 -16.33
CA PRO A 15 8.19 -12.20 -15.82
C PRO A 15 9.29 -11.66 -16.76
N LYS A 16 8.96 -10.88 -17.80
CA LYS A 16 9.88 -10.44 -18.86
C LYS A 16 9.99 -8.93 -19.09
N ASP A 17 9.59 -8.09 -18.14
CA ASP A 17 9.95 -6.67 -18.19
C ASP A 17 11.32 -6.43 -17.52
N GLU A 18 12.41 -6.79 -18.21
CA GLU A 18 13.77 -6.41 -17.80
C GLU A 18 14.09 -4.92 -18.01
N ASP A 19 13.13 -4.13 -18.48
CA ASP A 19 13.23 -2.67 -18.56
C ASP A 19 11.99 -2.00 -17.94
N ALA A 20 11.47 -2.54 -16.84
CA ALA A 20 10.75 -1.71 -15.87
C ALA A 20 11.78 -0.75 -15.28
N GLY A 21 12.12 0.30 -16.04
CA GLY A 21 12.91 1.43 -15.57
C GLY A 21 12.35 1.76 -14.21
N ASP A 22 13.22 1.63 -13.20
CA ASP A 22 12.85 1.76 -11.80
C ASP A 22 11.88 2.92 -11.72
N CYS A 23 10.67 2.67 -11.20
CA CYS A 23 9.78 3.76 -10.86
C CYS A 23 10.49 4.48 -9.72
N GLU A 24 11.45 5.33 -10.07
CA GLU A 24 12.18 6.23 -9.19
C GLU A 24 11.20 7.35 -8.86
N VAL A 25 10.11 6.95 -8.20
CA VAL A 25 9.14 7.83 -7.60
C VAL A 25 9.90 8.45 -6.45
N THR A 26 10.52 9.59 -6.75
CA THR A 26 11.13 10.46 -5.75
C THR A 26 10.14 10.57 -4.59
N ALA A 27 10.54 10.00 -3.46
CA ALA A 27 9.69 9.67 -2.35
C ALA A 27 8.71 10.80 -1.95
N GLY A 28 7.42 10.63 -2.24
CA GLY A 28 6.33 11.36 -1.57
C GLY A 28 6.46 12.89 -1.51
N VAL A 29 7.15 13.52 -2.46
CA VAL A 29 7.29 14.98 -2.47
C VAL A 29 5.94 15.57 -2.82
N PHE A 30 5.38 16.33 -1.88
CA PHE A 30 4.15 17.08 -2.08
C PHE A 30 4.34 18.04 -3.27
N PRO A 31 3.39 18.14 -4.21
CA PRO A 31 3.51 19.08 -5.33
C PRO A 31 3.74 20.50 -4.83
N LYS A 32 4.59 21.28 -5.51
CA LYS A 32 4.88 22.67 -5.11
C LYS A 32 3.64 23.55 -5.15
N GLU A 33 2.76 23.30 -6.11
CA GLU A 33 1.47 23.97 -6.25
C GLU A 33 0.37 22.97 -5.92
N THR A 34 -0.43 23.28 -4.89
CA THR A 34 -1.53 22.42 -4.46
C THR A 34 -2.84 23.19 -4.39
N PRO A 35 -3.89 22.77 -5.11
CA PRO A 35 -5.22 23.31 -4.93
C PRO A 35 -5.69 23.24 -3.48
N ILE A 36 -6.29 24.34 -3.03
CA ILE A 36 -6.92 24.44 -1.72
C ILE A 36 -8.09 23.47 -1.64
N ALA A 37 -8.30 22.89 -0.46
CA ALA A 37 -9.39 21.95 -0.16
C ALA A 37 -9.33 20.61 -0.92
N MET A 38 -8.15 20.21 -1.41
CA MET A 38 -7.90 18.85 -1.88
C MET A 38 -7.21 18.01 -0.82
N ALA A 39 -7.67 16.77 -0.62
CA ALA A 39 -6.99 15.79 0.22
C ALA A 39 -5.88 15.10 -0.59
N TYR A 40 -4.70 14.96 0.01
CA TYR A 40 -3.55 14.31 -0.62
C TYR A 40 -3.15 13.07 0.17
N VAL A 41 -2.91 11.99 -0.56
CA VAL A 41 -2.43 10.73 0.01
C VAL A 41 -0.93 10.61 -0.27
N PRO A 42 -0.08 10.40 0.75
CA PRO A 42 1.33 10.14 0.54
C PRO A 42 1.55 8.93 -0.36
N PHE A 43 2.57 8.98 -1.20
CA PHE A 43 2.94 7.83 -2.02
C PHE A 43 3.42 6.68 -1.12
N GLN A 44 2.77 5.52 -1.24
CA GLN A 44 3.19 4.32 -0.54
C GLN A 44 4.44 3.75 -1.20
N LYS A 45 5.56 3.75 -0.48
CA LYS A 45 6.81 3.15 -0.97
C LYS A 45 6.69 1.64 -0.99
N TRP A 46 7.36 1.02 -1.96
CA TRP A 46 7.57 -0.42 -1.94
C TRP A 46 8.53 -0.77 -0.80
N GLU A 47 8.15 -1.74 0.01
CA GLU A 47 8.95 -2.30 1.09
C GLU A 47 8.90 -3.82 1.02
N LYS A 48 9.67 -4.50 1.88
CA LYS A 48 9.63 -5.96 1.94
C LYS A 48 8.23 -6.44 2.36
N PRO A 49 7.50 -7.16 1.48
CA PRO A 49 6.18 -7.71 1.80
C PRO A 49 6.19 -8.68 2.98
N TYR A 50 5.05 -8.79 3.66
CA TYR A 50 4.80 -9.94 4.52
C TYR A 50 4.71 -11.24 3.71
N ASP A 51 4.95 -12.36 4.40
CA ASP A 51 4.57 -13.67 3.88
C ASP A 51 3.05 -13.73 3.61
N VAL A 52 2.65 -14.50 2.60
CA VAL A 52 1.27 -14.56 2.09
C VAL A 52 0.26 -14.85 3.21
N MET A 53 0.55 -15.81 4.09
CA MET A 53 -0.40 -16.18 5.16
C MET A 53 -0.51 -15.08 6.22
N THR A 54 0.61 -14.39 6.49
CA THR A 54 0.65 -13.26 7.44
C THR A 54 -0.09 -12.06 6.86
N ALA A 55 0.11 -11.77 5.57
CA ALA A 55 -0.56 -10.68 4.87
C ALA A 55 -2.08 -10.88 4.85
N LEU A 56 -2.54 -12.11 4.58
CA LEU A 56 -3.95 -12.46 4.62
C LEU A 56 -4.55 -12.26 6.01
N ALA A 57 -3.86 -12.71 7.06
CA ALA A 57 -4.33 -12.56 8.45
C ALA A 57 -4.43 -11.08 8.90
N ARG A 58 -3.52 -10.22 8.41
CA ARG A 58 -3.49 -8.79 8.75
C ARG A 58 -4.31 -7.91 7.78
N ALA A 59 -4.86 -8.50 6.72
CA ALA A 59 -5.53 -7.79 5.63
C ALA A 59 -4.65 -6.71 4.94
N THR A 60 -3.32 -6.82 5.04
CA THR A 60 -2.36 -5.96 4.35
C THR A 60 -1.08 -6.72 4.07
N ILE A 61 -0.54 -6.55 2.87
CA ILE A 61 0.77 -7.11 2.48
C ILE A 61 1.94 -6.23 2.95
N PHE A 62 1.68 -4.95 3.22
CA PHE A 62 2.68 -3.96 3.61
C PHE A 62 2.71 -3.81 5.13
N PRO A 63 3.84 -4.13 5.79
CA PRO A 63 4.04 -3.92 7.22
C PRO A 63 3.73 -2.50 7.70
N SER A 64 4.07 -1.48 6.91
CA SER A 64 3.85 -0.08 7.24
C SER A 64 2.36 0.33 7.32
N LEU A 65 1.48 -0.47 6.70
CA LEU A 65 0.02 -0.27 6.74
C LEU A 65 -0.66 -1.05 7.87
N ASP A 66 0.03 -2.00 8.51
CA ASP A 66 -0.50 -2.75 9.66
C ASP A 66 -0.42 -1.91 10.93
N LYS A 67 -1.31 -0.92 11.02
CA LYS A 67 -1.37 0.01 12.15
C LYS A 67 -2.42 -0.44 13.16
N PRO A 68 -2.15 -0.31 14.48
CA PRO A 68 -3.14 -0.64 15.48
C PRO A 68 -4.39 0.23 15.31
N PHE A 69 -5.57 -0.38 15.33
CA PHE A 69 -6.87 0.33 15.30
C PHE A 69 -7.19 0.98 16.65
N ILE A 70 -6.22 1.72 17.19
CA ILE A 70 -6.33 2.42 18.45
C ILE A 70 -6.46 3.90 18.09
N GLY A 71 -7.67 4.30 17.71
CA GLY A 71 -8.02 5.72 17.62
C GLY A 71 -7.89 6.37 18.99
N GLU A 72 -7.66 7.69 19.06
CA GLU A 72 -7.58 8.42 20.33
C GLU A 72 -8.87 8.28 21.16
N GLU A 73 -10.01 8.05 20.50
CA GLU A 73 -11.30 7.70 21.13
C GLU A 73 -11.32 6.29 21.73
N ALA A 74 -10.62 5.34 21.12
CA ALA A 74 -10.62 3.94 21.52
C ALA A 74 -9.91 3.71 22.87
N VAL A 75 -9.01 4.62 23.26
CA VAL A 75 -8.40 4.63 24.59
C VAL A 75 -9.10 5.69 25.41
N ARG A 76 -10.02 5.27 26.30
CA ARG A 76 -10.55 6.17 27.33
C ARG A 76 -9.34 6.76 28.06
N ARG A 77 -9.03 8.05 27.85
CA ARG A 77 -7.99 8.74 28.61
C ARG A 77 -8.32 8.48 30.08
N ALA A 78 -7.46 7.74 30.76
CA ALA A 78 -7.54 7.62 32.21
C ALA A 78 -7.39 9.05 32.73
N ALA A 79 -8.49 9.63 33.20
CA ALA A 79 -8.53 11.00 33.66
C ALA A 79 -7.43 11.21 34.70
N LYS A 80 -6.61 12.24 34.49
CA LYS A 80 -5.68 12.76 35.49
C LYS A 80 -6.35 13.89 36.23
#